data_AF-A0A9J7MBI9-F1
#
_entry.id   AF-A0A9J7MBI9-F1
#
_cell.length_a   1.000
_cell.length_b   1.000
_cell.length_c   1.000
_cell.angle_alpha   90.00
_cell.angle_beta   90.00
_cell.angle_gamma   90.00
#
_symmetry.space_group_name_H-M   'P 1'
#
loop_
_entity.id
_entity.type
_entity.pdbx_description
1 polymer ?
#
loop_
_entity_poly.entity_id
_entity_poly.type
_entity_poly.pdbx_seq_one_letter_code
_entity_poly.pdbx_strand_id
1 'polypeptide(L)'
;MEVARSKGLPELKHHLLPRTKGFKLCARVGRKYIQAFYDVEYHFDSGIPEPTMMDVLRGKPHHLHIYCRRIPIEEIPEDDEACAKYCHELYRIKDTNYEYFERHGRFPEKTYEIPRRPHSVLVFISVSVLLAVPPMKCLLDVILTGSMYMIAGVVLGGLLGTVVWYNTY
;
A
#
# COMPACT_ATOMS: atom_id res chain seq x y z
N MET A 1 -0.23 -14.12 -24.71
CA MET A 1 -0.55 -13.34 -25.93
C MET A 1 -1.60 -14.01 -26.83
N GLU A 2 -1.75 -15.34 -26.81
CA GLU A 2 -2.76 -16.07 -27.62
C GLU A 2 -4.21 -15.60 -27.42
N VAL A 3 -4.58 -15.20 -26.19
CA VAL A 3 -5.93 -14.73 -25.85
C VAL A 3 -6.26 -13.35 -26.44
N ALA A 4 -5.25 -12.52 -26.73
CA ALA A 4 -5.45 -11.22 -27.36
C ALA A 4 -5.73 -11.38 -28.86
N ARG A 5 -4.90 -12.20 -29.53
CA ARG A 5 -5.09 -12.56 -30.95
C ARG A 5 -6.41 -13.25 -31.20
N SER A 6 -6.80 -14.20 -30.34
CA SER A 6 -8.07 -14.92 -30.50
C SER A 6 -9.31 -14.04 -30.33
N LYS A 7 -9.16 -12.87 -29.68
CA LYS A 7 -10.25 -11.90 -29.46
C LYS A 7 -10.16 -10.66 -30.36
N GLY A 8 -9.16 -10.59 -31.25
CA GLY A 8 -8.93 -9.43 -32.12
C GLY A 8 -8.60 -8.14 -31.36
N LEU A 9 -8.09 -8.23 -30.13
CA LEU A 9 -7.74 -7.08 -29.30
C LEU A 9 -6.26 -6.72 -29.49
N PRO A 10 -5.89 -5.43 -29.39
CA PRO A 10 -4.50 -5.00 -29.49
C PRO A 10 -3.65 -5.68 -28.41
N GLU A 11 -2.45 -6.14 -28.80
CA GLU A 11 -1.50 -6.75 -27.88
C GLU A 11 -0.86 -5.66 -27.02
N LEU A 12 -1.07 -5.75 -25.70
CA LEU A 12 -0.40 -4.94 -24.70
C LEU A 12 0.95 -5.59 -24.36
N LYS A 13 2.02 -4.80 -24.24
CA LYS A 13 3.39 -5.31 -24.03
C LYS A 13 3.70 -5.55 -22.57
N HIS A 14 3.32 -4.61 -21.70
CA HIS A 14 3.68 -4.58 -20.29
C HIS A 14 2.51 -4.97 -19.38
N HIS A 15 1.27 -4.84 -19.87
CA HIS A 15 0.06 -5.16 -19.10
C HIS A 15 -0.67 -6.41 -19.60
N LEU A 16 -1.32 -7.13 -18.68
CA LEU A 16 -2.27 -8.18 -19.03
C LEU A 16 -3.58 -7.58 -19.53
N LEU A 17 -4.30 -8.32 -20.38
CA LEU A 17 -5.62 -7.91 -20.84
C LEU A 17 -6.60 -7.74 -19.66
N PRO A 18 -7.29 -6.60 -19.56
CA PRO A 18 -8.18 -6.34 -18.45
C PRO A 18 -9.42 -7.23 -18.48
N ARG A 19 -9.89 -7.62 -17.30
CA ARG A 19 -11.19 -8.27 -17.12
C ARG A 19 -12.27 -7.20 -16.93
N THR A 20 -13.11 -7.02 -17.94
CA THR A 20 -14.09 -5.92 -17.97
C THR A 20 -15.31 -6.13 -17.10
N LYS A 21 -15.66 -7.37 -16.73
CA LYS A 21 -16.88 -7.67 -15.93
C LYS A 21 -16.95 -6.89 -14.60
N GLY A 22 -15.86 -6.85 -13.85
CA GLY A 22 -15.81 -6.14 -12.56
C GLY A 22 -15.91 -4.63 -12.74
N PHE A 23 -15.16 -4.09 -13.72
CA PHE A 23 -15.18 -2.67 -14.06
C PHE A 23 -16.60 -2.20 -14.44
N LYS A 24 -17.31 -2.96 -15.28
CA LYS A 24 -18.69 -2.64 -15.67
C LYS A 24 -19.64 -2.59 -14.47
N LEU A 25 -19.56 -3.58 -13.58
CA LEU A 25 -20.38 -3.63 -12.37
C LEU A 25 -20.11 -2.41 -11.47
N CYS A 26 -18.82 -2.11 -11.23
CA CYS A 26 -18.41 -0.97 -10.43
C CYS A 26 -18.82 0.36 -11.06
N ALA A 27 -18.69 0.54 -12.38
CA ALA A 27 -19.11 1.77 -13.06
C ALA A 27 -20.63 1.96 -12.98
N ARG A 28 -21.41 0.89 -13.18
CA ARG A 28 -22.87 0.94 -13.11
C ARG A 28 -23.39 1.26 -11.71
N VAL A 29 -22.89 0.57 -10.68
CA VAL A 29 -23.33 0.80 -9.30
C VAL A 29 -22.73 2.10 -8.75
N GLY A 30 -21.45 2.34 -9.04
CA GLY A 30 -20.67 3.46 -8.56
C GLY A 30 -21.26 4.82 -8.96
N ARG A 31 -21.91 4.95 -10.12
CA ARG A 31 -22.58 6.19 -10.54
C ARG A 31 -23.49 6.84 -9.49
N LYS A 32 -24.11 6.03 -8.61
CA LYS A 32 -24.99 6.54 -7.55
C LYS A 32 -24.23 7.00 -6.29
N TYR A 33 -22.99 6.57 -6.10
CA TYR A 33 -22.27 6.68 -4.83
C TYR A 33 -20.93 7.41 -4.94
N ILE A 34 -20.30 7.43 -6.11
CA ILE A 34 -18.98 8.02 -6.34
C ILE A 34 -19.04 9.08 -7.44
N GLN A 35 -18.24 10.13 -7.28
CA GLN A 35 -18.15 11.24 -8.24
C GLN A 35 -17.06 11.01 -9.31
N ALA A 36 -16.07 10.16 -9.03
CA ALA A 36 -14.96 9.90 -9.93
C ALA A 36 -14.27 8.57 -9.60
N PHE A 37 -13.68 7.96 -10.63
CA PHE A 37 -12.70 6.90 -10.48
C PHE A 37 -11.29 7.50 -10.41
N TYR A 38 -10.46 6.93 -9.54
CA TYR A 38 -9.04 7.26 -9.49
C TYR A 38 -8.25 6.14 -10.14
N ASP A 39 -7.60 6.47 -11.23
CA ASP A 39 -6.69 5.58 -11.92
C ASP A 39 -5.28 5.82 -11.36
N VAL A 40 -4.74 4.83 -10.67
CA VAL A 40 -3.45 4.92 -9.98
C VAL A 40 -2.51 3.88 -10.55
N GLU A 41 -1.33 4.33 -10.96
CA GLU A 41 -0.23 3.50 -11.41
C GLU A 41 0.98 3.79 -10.52
N TYR A 42 1.76 2.76 -10.21
CA TYR A 42 2.97 2.90 -9.42
C TYR A 42 4.10 2.16 -10.12
N HIS A 43 5.25 2.80 -10.21
CA HIS A 43 6.43 2.27 -10.88
C HIS A 43 7.66 2.51 -10.00
N PHE A 44 8.57 1.56 -10.01
CA PHE A 44 9.87 1.65 -9.35
C PHE A 44 10.95 2.04 -10.36
N ASP A 45 12.01 2.68 -9.89
CA ASP A 45 13.13 3.07 -10.76
C ASP A 45 13.73 1.87 -11.49
N SER A 46 13.97 2.03 -12.79
CA SER A 46 14.58 1.02 -13.64
C SER A 46 16.03 0.78 -13.19
N GLY A 47 16.24 -0.35 -12.49
CA GLY A 47 17.55 -0.78 -11.99
C GLY A 47 17.58 -1.14 -10.50
N ILE A 48 16.54 -0.76 -9.74
CA ILE A 48 16.36 -1.22 -8.37
C ILE A 48 15.34 -2.37 -8.39
N PRO A 49 15.61 -3.52 -7.75
CA PRO A 49 14.62 -4.59 -7.66
C PRO A 49 13.37 -4.09 -6.95
N GLU A 50 12.21 -4.56 -7.40
CA GLU A 50 10.94 -4.27 -6.74
C GLU A 50 11.04 -4.64 -5.25
N PRO A 51 10.57 -3.77 -4.33
CA PRO A 51 10.75 -3.99 -2.91
C PRO A 51 10.02 -5.25 -2.47
N THR A 52 10.76 -6.17 -1.86
CA THR A 52 10.12 -7.31 -1.20
C THR A 52 9.49 -6.86 0.11
N MET A 53 8.50 -7.62 0.61
CA MET A 53 7.92 -7.37 1.94
C MET A 53 9.01 -7.32 3.03
N MET A 54 10.06 -8.14 2.89
CA MET A 54 11.19 -8.14 3.82
C MET A 54 12.04 -6.87 3.73
N ASP A 55 12.18 -6.27 2.55
CA ASP A 55 12.91 -5.00 2.39
C ASP A 55 12.14 -3.84 3.02
N VAL A 56 10.82 -3.84 2.90
CA VAL A 56 9.93 -2.89 3.59
C VAL A 56 10.06 -3.03 5.10
N LEU A 57 10.02 -4.26 5.62
CA LEU A 57 10.19 -4.53 7.07
C LEU A 57 11.59 -4.13 7.59
N ARG A 58 12.62 -4.26 6.76
CA ARG A 58 13.99 -3.82 7.08
C ARG A 58 14.18 -2.31 6.94
N GLY A 59 13.17 -1.57 6.50
CA GLY A 59 13.24 -0.12 6.33
C GLY A 59 14.20 0.32 5.23
N LYS A 60 14.40 -0.49 4.18
CA LYS A 60 15.24 -0.09 3.06
C LYS A 60 14.57 1.08 2.31
N PRO A 61 15.33 2.14 1.96
CA PRO A 61 14.78 3.25 1.21
C PRO A 61 14.49 2.80 -0.24
N HIS A 62 13.27 3.06 -0.70
CA HIS A 62 12.85 2.83 -2.08
C HIS A 62 12.19 4.09 -2.62
N HIS A 63 12.47 4.41 -3.88
CA HIS A 63 11.84 5.50 -4.61
C HIS A 63 10.67 4.92 -5.41
N LEU A 64 9.48 5.48 -5.19
CA LEU A 64 8.24 5.07 -5.83
C LEU A 64 7.66 6.23 -6.61
N HIS A 65 7.50 6.05 -7.91
CA HIS A 65 6.82 6.99 -8.77
C HIS A 65 5.35 6.61 -8.86
N ILE A 66 4.47 7.48 -8.39
CA ILE A 66 3.02 7.28 -8.44
C ILE A 66 2.43 8.24 -9.47
N TYR A 67 1.72 7.70 -10.44
CA TYR A 67 0.87 8.45 -11.36
C TYR A 67 -0.59 8.27 -10.94
N CYS A 68 -1.30 9.38 -10.77
CA CYS A 68 -2.68 9.38 -10.33
C CYS A 68 -3.51 10.29 -11.25
N ARG A 69 -4.51 9.72 -11.90
CA ARG A 69 -5.45 10.44 -12.76
C ARG A 69 -6.85 10.32 -12.20
N ARG A 70 -7.54 11.45 -12.06
CA ARG A 70 -8.96 11.50 -11.71
C ARG A 70 -9.81 11.43 -12.98
N ILE A 71 -10.67 10.44 -13.07
CA ILE A 71 -11.62 10.23 -14.17
C ILE A 71 -13.03 10.52 -13.63
N PRO A 72 -13.67 11.63 -14.01
CA PRO A 72 -15.06 11.91 -13.64
C PRO A 72 -15.98 10.78 -14.07
N ILE A 73 -17.00 10.48 -13.25
CA ILE A 73 -17.90 9.36 -13.53
C ILE A 73 -18.74 9.58 -14.80
N GLU A 74 -18.94 10.84 -15.16
CA GLU A 74 -19.66 11.30 -16.35
C GLU A 74 -18.92 10.99 -17.65
N GLU A 75 -17.58 10.83 -17.60
CA GLU A 75 -16.77 10.49 -18.76
C GLU A 75 -16.90 9.00 -19.14
N ILE A 76 -17.25 8.15 -18.18
CA ILE A 76 -17.36 6.71 -18.40
C ILE A 76 -18.67 6.43 -19.15
N PRO A 77 -18.67 5.64 -20.23
CA PRO A 77 -19.89 5.26 -20.95
C PRO A 77 -20.84 4.40 -20.10
N GLU A 78 -22.15 4.59 -20.26
CA GLU A 78 -23.17 3.79 -19.57
C GLU A 78 -23.38 2.41 -20.20
N ASP A 79 -23.24 2.33 -21.52
CA ASP A 79 -23.40 1.09 -22.27
C ASP A 79 -22.32 0.06 -21.89
N ASP A 80 -22.74 -1.20 -21.78
CA ASP A 80 -21.91 -2.30 -21.30
C ASP A 80 -20.77 -2.63 -22.27
N GLU A 81 -20.98 -2.49 -23.57
CA GLU A 81 -19.95 -2.73 -24.59
C GLU A 81 -19.01 -1.53 -24.71
N ALA A 82 -19.55 -0.31 -24.69
CA ALA A 82 -18.76 0.92 -24.68
C ALA A 82 -17.87 1.03 -23.43
N CYS A 83 -18.39 0.65 -22.26
CA CYS A 83 -17.64 0.62 -21.01
C CYS A 83 -16.50 -0.44 -21.04
N ALA A 84 -16.74 -1.59 -21.67
CA ALA A 84 -15.70 -2.59 -21.89
C ALA A 84 -14.59 -2.04 -22.82
N LYS A 85 -14.95 -1.38 -23.92
CA LYS A 85 -13.99 -0.73 -24.83
C LYS A 85 -13.20 0.37 -24.11
N TYR A 86 -13.87 1.19 -23.30
CA TYR A 86 -13.22 2.23 -22.50
C TYR A 86 -12.20 1.62 -21.53
N CYS A 87 -12.53 0.52 -20.85
CA CYS A 87 -11.58 -0.19 -19.99
C CYS A 87 -10.34 -0.69 -20.75
N HIS A 88 -10.52 -1.20 -21.98
CA HIS A 88 -9.40 -1.58 -22.84
C HIS A 88 -8.54 -0.38 -23.24
N GLU A 89 -9.17 0.75 -23.57
CA GLU A 89 -8.45 1.98 -23.90
C GLU A 89 -7.62 2.50 -22.72
N LEU A 90 -8.17 2.48 -21.50
CA LEU A 90 -7.43 2.85 -20.30
C LEU A 90 -6.15 2.02 -20.15
N TYR A 91 -6.23 0.71 -20.36
CA TYR A 91 -5.06 -0.18 -20.27
C TYR A 91 -4.05 0.06 -21.41
N ARG A 92 -4.50 0.48 -22.59
CA ARG A 92 -3.61 0.89 -23.68
C ARG A 92 -2.81 2.14 -23.32
N ILE A 93 -3.47 3.12 -22.70
CA ILE A 93 -2.81 4.34 -22.20
C ILE A 93 -1.76 3.97 -21.13
N LYS A 94 -2.11 3.09 -20.18
CA LYS A 94 -1.18 2.58 -19.16
C LYS A 94 0.06 1.92 -19.75
N ASP A 95 -0.13 1.09 -20.77
CA ASP A 95 0.97 0.41 -21.46
C ASP A 95 1.93 1.41 -22.11
N THR A 96 1.38 2.47 -22.72
CA THR A 96 2.17 3.55 -23.33
C THR A 96 2.89 4.38 -22.27
N ASN A 97 2.24 4.66 -21.14
CA ASN A 97 2.84 5.37 -20.01
C ASN A 97 4.00 4.57 -19.41
N TYR A 98 3.85 3.25 -19.27
CA TYR A 98 4.90 2.35 -18.82
C TYR A 98 6.09 2.38 -19.79
N GLU A 99 5.84 2.26 -21.10
CA GLU A 99 6.90 2.31 -22.12
C GLU A 99 7.64 3.66 -22.10
N TYR A 100 6.94 4.77 -21.82
CA TYR A 100 7.57 6.08 -21.64
C TYR A 100 8.41 6.13 -20.35
N PHE A 101 7.90 5.60 -19.25
CA PHE A 101 8.57 5.56 -17.95
C PHE A 101 9.86 4.75 -18.02
N GLU A 102 9.83 3.58 -18.65
CA GLU A 102 11.01 2.71 -18.82
C GLU A 102 12.14 3.42 -19.58
N ARG A 103 11.79 4.24 -20.58
CA ARG A 103 12.76 4.99 -21.40
C ARG A 103 13.31 6.24 -20.73
N HIS A 104 12.51 6.96 -19.95
CA HIS A 104 12.86 8.28 -19.42
C HIS A 104 13.08 8.33 -17.90
N GLY A 105 12.72 7.26 -17.18
CA GLY A 105 12.76 7.20 -15.71
C GLY A 105 11.77 8.15 -15.02
N ARG A 106 10.78 8.68 -15.76
CA ARG A 106 9.77 9.60 -15.23
C ARG A 106 8.49 9.52 -16.02
N PHE A 107 7.39 9.90 -15.38
CA PHE A 107 6.12 10.11 -16.09
C PHE A 107 6.17 11.39 -16.94
N PRO A 108 5.38 11.46 -18.03
CA PRO A 108 5.37 12.62 -18.92
C PRO A 108 4.75 13.88 -18.28
N GLU A 109 3.99 13.72 -17.20
CA GLU A 109 3.28 14.82 -16.53
C GLU A 109 4.12 15.48 -15.41
N LYS A 110 3.64 16.61 -14.89
CA LYS A 110 4.31 17.33 -13.79
C LYS A 110 4.46 16.42 -12.57
N THR A 111 5.70 16.24 -12.13
CA THR A 111 6.02 15.48 -10.92
C THR A 111 5.86 16.38 -9.70
N TYR A 112 5.29 15.81 -8.64
CA TYR A 112 5.24 16.43 -7.32
C TYR A 112 5.97 15.54 -6.33
N GLU A 113 7.07 16.05 -5.76
CA GLU A 113 7.81 15.34 -4.72
C GLU A 113 7.15 15.60 -3.37
N ILE A 114 6.68 14.55 -2.71
CA ILE A 114 6.08 14.66 -1.39
C ILE A 114 7.21 14.85 -0.38
N PRO A 115 7.28 16.00 0.33
CA PRO A 115 8.33 16.22 1.32
C PRO A 115 8.17 15.23 2.48
N ARG A 116 9.31 14.76 3.01
CA ARG A 116 9.31 13.87 4.18
C ARG A 116 8.73 14.60 5.39
N ARG A 117 7.65 14.06 5.97
CA ARG A 117 6.96 14.66 7.11
C ARG A 117 7.50 14.11 8.44
N PRO A 118 8.10 14.93 9.31
CA PRO A 118 8.67 14.45 10.58
C PRO A 118 7.61 14.09 11.62
N HIS A 119 6.38 14.62 11.49
CA HIS A 119 5.31 14.42 12.47
C HIS A 119 4.97 12.95 12.74
N SER A 120 5.01 12.08 11.73
CA SER A 120 4.74 10.65 11.93
C SER A 120 5.78 9.98 12.83
N VAL A 121 7.05 10.36 12.69
CA VAL A 121 8.14 9.86 13.55
C VAL A 121 8.00 10.40 14.96
N LEU A 122 7.66 11.69 15.11
CA LEU A 122 7.44 12.31 16.41
C LEU A 122 6.28 11.66 17.17
N VAL A 123 5.15 11.39 16.49
CA VAL A 123 4.01 10.68 17.10
C VAL A 123 4.42 9.27 17.51
N PHE A 124 5.13 8.53 16.65
CA PHE A 124 5.60 7.19 16.96
C PHE A 124 6.50 7.19 18.21
N ILE A 125 7.52 8.05 18.25
CA ILE A 125 8.41 8.20 19.41
C ILE A 125 7.60 8.58 20.66
N SER A 126 6.66 9.52 20.53
CA SER A 126 5.84 9.97 21.67
C SER A 126 5.02 8.83 22.28
N VAL A 127 4.37 8.01 21.44
CA VAL A 127 3.60 6.85 21.87
C VAL A 127 4.51 5.77 22.44
N SER A 128 5.65 5.50 21.80
CA SER A 128 6.63 4.54 22.31
C SER A 128 7.17 4.93 23.69
N VAL A 129 7.48 6.21 23.91
CA VAL A 129 7.96 6.74 25.20
C VAL A 129 6.85 6.64 26.26
N LEU A 130 5.63 7.06 25.92
CA LEU A 130 4.49 6.99 26.85
C LEU A 130 4.21 5.55 27.31
N LEU A 131 4.32 4.57 26.40
CA LEU A 131 4.09 3.16 26.70
C LEU A 131 5.28 2.51 27.43
N ALA A 132 6.52 2.86 27.08
CA ALA A 132 7.72 2.21 27.61
C ALA A 132 8.22 2.80 28.95
N VAL A 133 8.06 4.10 29.19
CA VAL A 133 8.62 4.75 30.39
C VAL A 133 7.98 4.27 31.71
N PRO A 134 6.63 4.16 31.84
CA PRO A 134 6.01 3.68 33.07
C PRO A 134 6.46 2.27 33.51
N PRO A 135 6.47 1.23 32.63
CA PRO A 135 6.95 -0.09 33.03
C PRO A 135 8.47 -0.09 33.31
N MET A 136 9.26 0.68 32.56
CA MET A 136 10.70 0.78 32.82
C MET A 136 11.02 1.42 34.19
N LYS A 137 10.29 2.47 34.59
CA LYS A 137 10.45 3.05 35.94
C LYS A 137 10.03 2.08 37.04
N CYS A 138 8.89 1.41 36.87
CA CYS A 138 8.42 0.40 37.81
C CYS A 138 9.47 -0.72 38.00
N LEU A 139 10.05 -1.22 36.91
CA LEU A 139 11.11 -2.23 36.97
C LEU A 139 12.37 -1.72 37.68
N LEU A 140 12.81 -0.49 37.39
CA LEU A 140 13.99 0.10 38.02
C LEU A 140 13.77 0.32 39.53
N ASP A 141 12.62 0.83 39.93
CA ASP A 141 12.27 1.01 41.35
C ASP A 141 12.25 -0.34 42.07
N VAL A 142 11.68 -1.39 41.47
CA VAL A 142 11.69 -2.75 42.04
C VAL A 142 13.12 -3.27 42.27
N ILE A 143 14.03 -3.05 41.30
CA ILE A 143 15.44 -3.48 41.40
C ILE A 143 16.18 -2.67 42.48
N LEU A 144 16.01 -1.34 42.50
CA LEU A 144 16.72 -0.46 43.43
C LEU A 144 16.23 -0.58 44.88
N THR A 145 14.95 -0.87 45.09
CA THR A 145 14.39 -1.01 46.44
C THR A 145 14.79 -2.34 47.08
N GLY A 146 15.29 -3.32 46.30
CA GLY A 146 15.81 -4.61 46.80
C GLY A 146 14.80 -5.45 47.59
N SER A 147 13.51 -5.12 47.52
CA SER A 147 12.46 -5.77 48.30
C SER A 147 12.08 -7.11 47.69
N MET A 148 12.38 -8.19 48.40
CA MET A 148 12.16 -9.57 47.95
C MET A 148 10.70 -9.86 47.56
N TYR A 149 9.73 -9.20 48.20
CA TYR A 149 8.30 -9.37 47.93
C TYR A 149 7.86 -8.76 46.59
N MET A 150 8.39 -7.59 46.23
CA MET A 150 8.11 -6.92 44.95
C MET A 150 8.71 -7.72 43.78
N ILE A 151 9.93 -8.21 43.95
CA ILE A 151 10.61 -9.07 42.97
C ILE A 151 9.84 -10.39 42.79
N ALA A 152 9.43 -11.03 43.88
CA ALA A 152 8.62 -12.24 43.82
C ALA A 152 7.29 -12.01 43.09
N GLY A 153 6.59 -10.89 43.33
CA GLY A 153 5.35 -10.54 42.63
C GLY A 153 5.51 -10.36 41.13
N VAL A 154 6.59 -9.71 40.67
CA VAL A 154 6.88 -9.54 39.24
C VAL A 154 7.20 -10.88 38.57
N VAL A 155 7.99 -11.74 39.21
CA VAL A 155 8.33 -13.08 38.69
C VAL A 155 7.09 -13.97 38.59
N LEU A 156 6.22 -13.96 39.62
CA LEU A 156 5.00 -14.76 39.65
C LEU A 156 3.99 -14.26 38.60
N GLY A 157 3.85 -12.95 38.44
CA GLY A 157 3.03 -12.35 37.39
C GLY A 157 3.51 -12.67 35.98
N GLY A 158 4.83 -12.63 35.75
CA GLY A 158 5.45 -13.03 34.49
C GLY A 158 5.21 -14.52 34.16
N LEU A 159 5.41 -15.40 35.13
CA LEU A 159 5.15 -16.84 34.98
C LEU A 159 3.68 -17.12 34.68
N LEU A 160 2.76 -16.51 35.43
CA LEU A 160 1.32 -16.62 35.15
C LEU A 160 0.97 -16.11 33.76
N GLY A 161 1.52 -14.98 33.33
CA GLY A 161 1.35 -14.45 31.98
C GLY A 161 1.80 -15.45 30.90
N THR A 162 2.97 -16.07 31.07
CA THR A 162 3.48 -17.08 30.12
C THR A 162 2.65 -18.37 30.12
N VAL A 163 2.16 -18.83 31.27
CA VAL A 163 1.32 -20.03 31.38
C VAL A 163 -0.06 -19.79 30.75
N VAL A 164 -0.66 -18.62 30.97
CA VAL A 164 -1.92 -18.23 30.34
C VAL A 164 -1.74 -18.12 28.82
N TRP A 165 -0.65 -17.51 28.36
CA TRP A 165 -0.34 -17.43 26.93
C TRP A 165 -0.17 -18.81 26.31
N TYR A 166 0.56 -19.72 26.97
CA TYR A 166 0.80 -21.08 26.51
C TYR A 166 -0.44 -21.99 26.52
N ASN A 167 -1.43 -21.69 27.37
CA ASN A 167 -2.71 -22.43 27.39
C ASN A 167 -3.75 -21.86 26.41
N THR A 168 -3.55 -20.65 25.89
CA THR A 168 -4.50 -19.98 24.99
C THR A 168 -4.11 -20.17 23.51
N TYR A 169 -2.91 -20.66 23.22
CA TYR A 169 -2.39 -21.01 21.90
C TYR A 169 -1.91 -22.46 21.88
#